data_AF-E1SRZ2-F1
#
_entry.id   AF-E1SRZ2-F1
#
_cell.length_a   1.000
_cell.length_b   1.000
_cell.length_c   1.000
_cell.angle_alpha   90.00
_cell.angle_beta   90.00
_cell.angle_gamma   90.00
#
_symmetry.space_group_name_H-M   'P 1'
#
loop_
_entity.id
_entity.type
_entity.pdbx_description
1 polymer ?
#
loop_
_entity_poly.entity_id
_entity_poly.type
_entity_poly.pdbx_seq_one_letter_code
_entity_poly.pdbx_strand_id
1 'polypeptide(L)'
;MGTRERILDASLTLFNEQGTAAISALTIATALGISPGNLYYHFRGKEEILAALLSECDLALNRLYRRMDAELCSAEDFEPFLLSLLRVGRHFRCLFRDQEVLRFAHPGLAQTWRRLLRQLRQTSQQLLQRLDRLSPLQLSQHERDQLADSLMLSALASLCFELEPDNDGEAQLLHSAATLFALLRPHLPETSISPAPAPHGQCGGR
;
A
#
# COMPACT_ATOMS: atom_id res chain seq x y z
N MET A 1 11.12 19.67 -11.58
CA MET A 1 10.19 19.54 -10.44
C MET A 1 9.68 20.91 -10.04
N GLY A 2 8.37 21.10 -10.04
CA GLY A 2 7.74 22.35 -9.60
C GLY A 2 7.69 22.47 -8.07
N THR A 3 7.51 23.69 -7.55
CA THR A 3 7.39 23.92 -6.08
C THR A 3 6.27 23.10 -5.46
N ARG A 4 5.14 22.93 -6.16
CA ARG A 4 4.01 22.12 -5.70
C ARG A 4 4.40 20.65 -5.46
N GLU A 5 5.16 20.05 -6.38
CA GLU A 5 5.64 18.66 -6.26
C GLU A 5 6.60 18.52 -5.08
N ARG A 6 7.54 19.47 -4.94
CA ARG A 6 8.47 19.50 -3.80
C ARG A 6 7.74 19.58 -2.46
N ILE A 7 6.63 20.33 -2.39
CA ILE A 7 5.80 20.39 -1.18
C ILE A 7 5.16 19.03 -0.88
N LEU A 8 4.63 18.35 -1.88
CA LEU A 8 4.01 17.03 -1.70
C LEU A 8 5.04 15.97 -1.27
N ASP A 9 6.19 15.91 -1.92
CA ASP A 9 7.25 14.96 -1.59
C ASP A 9 7.73 15.14 -0.14
N ALA A 10 8.07 16.37 0.24
CA ALA A 10 8.52 16.66 1.60
C ALA A 10 7.43 16.39 2.64
N SER A 11 6.17 16.72 2.32
CA SER A 11 5.04 16.42 3.20
C SER A 11 4.86 14.93 3.39
N LEU A 12 4.94 14.14 2.32
CA LEU A 12 4.79 12.69 2.37
C LEU A 12 5.89 12.05 3.22
N THR A 13 7.15 12.47 3.03
CA THR A 13 8.27 12.02 3.86
C THR A 13 8.03 12.34 5.34
N LEU A 14 7.75 13.60 5.67
CA LEU A 14 7.51 14.02 7.06
C LEU A 14 6.32 13.31 7.70
N PHE A 15 5.22 13.12 6.95
CA PHE A 15 4.06 12.38 7.44
C PHE A 15 4.39 10.90 7.66
N ASN A 16 5.13 10.27 6.75
CA ASN A 16 5.53 8.87 6.91
C ASN A 16 6.43 8.66 8.14
N GLU A 17 7.35 9.58 8.41
CA GLU A 17 8.31 9.50 9.52
C GLU A 17 7.69 9.87 10.87
N GLN A 18 6.91 10.95 10.94
CA GLN A 18 6.53 11.58 12.22
C GLN A 18 5.02 11.55 12.50
N GLY A 19 4.21 11.11 11.54
CA GLY A 19 2.76 11.15 11.66
C GLY A 19 2.18 12.49 11.20
N THR A 20 0.99 12.42 10.60
CA THR A 20 0.25 13.59 10.12
C THR A 20 -0.17 14.52 11.24
N ALA A 21 -0.35 14.02 12.47
CA ALA A 21 -0.74 14.83 13.62
C ALA A 21 0.37 15.80 14.06
N ALA A 22 1.64 15.36 14.05
CA ALA A 22 2.79 16.14 14.52
C ALA A 22 3.24 17.21 13.52
N ILE A 23 2.88 17.05 12.24
CA ILE A 23 3.35 17.93 11.16
C ILE A 23 2.31 19.00 10.84
N SER A 24 2.77 20.25 10.75
CA SER A 24 1.97 21.41 10.33
C SER A 24 2.43 21.94 8.97
N ALA A 25 1.59 22.76 8.33
CA ALA A 25 1.97 23.47 7.10
C ALA A 25 3.22 24.36 7.30
N LEU A 26 3.36 24.97 8.48
CA LEU A 26 4.55 25.76 8.82
C LEU A 26 5.80 24.88 8.93
N THR A 27 5.69 23.71 9.56
CA THR A 27 6.79 22.73 9.67
C THR A 27 7.28 22.32 8.29
N ILE A 28 6.36 22.06 7.34
CA ILE A 28 6.68 21.71 5.95
C ILE A 28 7.40 22.87 5.24
N ALA A 29 6.91 24.11 5.39
CA ALA A 29 7.54 25.28 4.79
C ALA A 29 8.97 25.48 5.30
N THR A 30 9.18 25.34 6.61
CA THR A 30 10.50 25.42 7.25
C THR A 30 11.44 24.34 6.74
N ALA A 31 10.98 23.08 6.66
CA ALA A 31 11.78 21.96 6.15
C ALA A 31 12.22 22.16 4.69
N LEU A 32 11.41 22.85 3.88
CA LEU A 32 11.71 23.17 2.48
C LEU A 32 12.52 24.46 2.28
N GLY A 33 12.72 25.25 3.35
CA GLY A 33 13.34 26.57 3.27
C GLY A 33 12.53 27.58 2.45
N ILE A 34 11.19 27.46 2.44
CA ILE A 34 10.29 28.39 1.74
C ILE A 34 9.48 29.22 2.74
N SER A 35 8.98 30.38 2.29
CA SER A 35 8.09 31.18 3.13
C SER A 35 6.72 30.49 3.31
N PRO A 36 6.03 30.69 4.45
CA PRO A 36 4.67 30.21 4.62
C PRO A 36 3.73 30.68 3.50
N GLY A 37 3.88 31.95 3.06
CA GLY A 37 3.11 32.50 1.95
C GLY A 37 3.30 31.74 0.63
N ASN A 38 4.51 31.26 0.34
CA ASN A 38 4.77 30.43 -0.84
C ASN A 38 4.06 29.06 -0.71
N LEU A 39 4.07 28.45 0.47
CA LEU A 39 3.29 27.22 0.69
C LEU A 39 1.78 27.48 0.55
N TYR A 40 1.26 28.52 1.18
CA TYR A 40 -0.17 28.89 1.12
C TYR A 40 -0.66 29.26 -0.28
N TYR A 41 0.24 29.71 -1.15
CA TYR A 41 -0.05 29.90 -2.57
C TYR A 41 -0.38 28.57 -3.28
N HIS A 42 0.26 27.47 -2.88
CA HIS A 42 0.04 26.15 -3.47
C HIS A 42 -0.99 25.29 -2.71
N PHE A 43 -1.04 25.39 -1.39
CA PHE A 43 -1.90 24.59 -0.52
C PHE A 43 -2.40 25.40 0.67
N ARG A 44 -3.71 25.53 0.81
CA ARG A 44 -4.40 26.27 1.87
C ARG A 44 -4.50 25.48 3.18
N GLY A 45 -3.39 24.93 3.62
CA GLY A 45 -3.30 24.12 4.84
C GLY A 45 -3.00 22.65 4.58
N LYS A 46 -2.90 21.90 5.68
CA LYS A 46 -2.46 20.49 5.68
C LYS A 46 -3.48 19.58 4.99
N GLU A 47 -4.76 19.89 5.13
CA GLU A 47 -5.87 19.09 4.62
C GLU A 47 -5.86 19.05 3.09
N GLU A 48 -5.47 20.15 2.43
CA GLU A 48 -5.34 20.19 0.96
C GLU A 48 -4.13 19.37 0.49
N ILE A 49 -3.04 19.37 1.25
CA ILE A 49 -1.87 18.51 1.00
C ILE A 49 -2.27 17.04 1.13
N LEU A 50 -2.97 16.66 2.21
CA LEU A 50 -3.47 15.30 2.40
C LEU A 50 -4.43 14.87 1.28
N ALA A 51 -5.30 15.78 0.81
CA ALA A 51 -6.20 15.51 -0.30
C ALA A 51 -5.44 15.25 -1.61
N ALA A 52 -4.40 16.03 -1.88
CA ALA A 52 -3.54 15.83 -3.05
C ALA A 52 -2.78 14.51 -2.97
N LEU A 53 -2.17 14.18 -1.83
CA LEU A 53 -1.49 12.89 -1.62
C LEU A 53 -2.43 11.70 -1.75
N LEU A 54 -3.66 11.81 -1.23
CA LEU A 54 -4.68 10.77 -1.39
C LEU A 54 -5.08 10.59 -2.87
N SER A 55 -5.17 11.68 -3.63
CA SER A 55 -5.40 11.62 -5.07
C SER A 55 -4.22 10.98 -5.82
N GLU A 56 -2.98 11.25 -5.41
CA GLU A 56 -1.79 10.63 -6.02
C GLU A 56 -1.70 9.13 -5.70
N CYS A 57 -2.06 8.73 -4.48
CA CYS A 57 -2.20 7.33 -4.09
C CYS A 57 -3.26 6.60 -4.94
N ASP A 58 -4.45 7.18 -5.08
CA ASP A 58 -5.53 6.65 -5.91
C ASP A 58 -5.08 6.49 -7.38
N LEU A 59 -4.37 7.48 -7.93
CA LEU A 59 -3.81 7.42 -9.28
C LEU A 59 -2.73 6.35 -9.42
N ALA A 60 -1.82 6.21 -8.44
CA ALA A 60 -0.75 5.23 -8.47
C ALA A 60 -1.31 3.80 -8.45
N LEU A 61 -2.28 3.52 -7.57
CA LEU A 61 -2.97 2.23 -7.51
C LEU A 61 -3.75 1.95 -8.80
N ASN A 62 -4.49 2.94 -9.32
CA ASN A 62 -5.21 2.81 -10.59
C ASN A 62 -4.30 2.47 -11.78
N ARG A 63 -3.05 2.97 -11.81
CA ARG A 63 -2.09 2.62 -12.86
C ARG A 63 -1.73 1.13 -12.83
N LEU A 64 -1.54 0.56 -11.63
CA LEU A 64 -1.29 -0.87 -11.48
C LEU A 64 -2.52 -1.68 -11.89
N TYR A 65 -3.72 -1.26 -11.46
CA TYR A 65 -4.97 -1.94 -11.80
C TYR A 65 -5.22 -2.01 -13.30
N ARG A 66 -4.94 -0.92 -14.03
CA ARG A 66 -5.07 -0.89 -15.50
C ARG A 66 -4.11 -1.81 -16.23
N ARG A 67 -3.00 -2.17 -15.59
CA ARG A 67 -1.97 -3.06 -16.16
C ARG A 67 -2.10 -4.49 -15.66
N MET A 68 -2.93 -4.75 -14.64
CA MET A 68 -3.17 -6.07 -14.07
C MET A 68 -3.41 -7.13 -15.15
N ASP A 69 -4.24 -6.85 -16.14
CA ASP A 69 -4.55 -7.82 -17.18
C ASP A 69 -3.37 -8.13 -18.12
N ALA A 70 -2.43 -7.20 -18.26
CA ALA A 70 -1.24 -7.34 -19.10
C ALA A 70 -0.03 -7.88 -18.33
N GLU A 71 0.06 -7.58 -17.03
CA GLU A 71 1.19 -7.97 -16.17
C GLU A 71 0.95 -9.31 -15.46
N LEU A 72 -0.30 -9.67 -15.12
CA LEU A 72 -0.65 -10.95 -14.47
C LEU A 72 -1.10 -11.96 -15.54
N CYS A 73 -0.14 -12.58 -16.24
CA CYS A 73 -0.40 -13.52 -17.34
C CYS A 73 -0.26 -15.00 -16.92
N SER A 74 0.44 -15.26 -15.82
CA SER A 74 0.67 -16.57 -15.21
C SER A 74 0.55 -16.48 -13.68
N ALA A 75 0.50 -17.62 -12.99
CA ALA A 75 0.47 -17.64 -11.54
C ALA A 75 1.78 -17.08 -10.92
N GLU A 76 2.90 -17.21 -11.63
CA GLU A 76 4.22 -16.70 -11.19
C GLU A 76 4.28 -15.17 -11.15
N ASP A 77 3.46 -14.50 -11.97
CA ASP A 77 3.38 -13.03 -12.00
C ASP A 77 2.63 -12.44 -10.79
N PHE A 78 1.96 -13.28 -10.00
CA PHE A 78 1.15 -12.83 -8.87
C PHE A 78 1.98 -12.18 -7.77
N GLU A 79 3.12 -12.77 -7.41
CA GLU A 79 4.02 -12.23 -6.38
C GLU A 79 4.61 -10.87 -6.78
N PRO A 80 5.24 -10.71 -7.96
CA PRO A 80 5.71 -9.40 -8.42
C PRO A 80 4.62 -8.33 -8.46
N PHE A 81 3.42 -8.69 -8.89
CA PHE A 81 2.28 -7.76 -8.94
C PHE A 81 1.84 -7.35 -7.53
N LEU A 82 1.73 -8.31 -6.60
CA LEU A 82 1.39 -8.06 -5.21
C LEU A 82 2.44 -7.16 -4.53
N LEU A 83 3.72 -7.43 -4.74
CA LEU A 83 4.82 -6.58 -4.24
C LEU A 83 4.72 -5.16 -4.76
N SER A 84 4.33 -4.97 -6.03
CA SER A 84 4.12 -3.64 -6.62
C SER A 84 2.98 -2.87 -5.94
N LEU A 85 1.89 -3.55 -5.59
CA LEU A 85 0.81 -2.95 -4.80
C LEU A 85 1.24 -2.57 -3.39
N LEU A 86 1.94 -3.47 -2.70
CA LEU A 86 2.47 -3.23 -1.36
C LEU A 86 3.45 -2.05 -1.34
N ARG A 87 4.27 -1.90 -2.40
CA ARG A 87 5.20 -0.75 -2.53
C ARG A 87 4.44 0.57 -2.60
N VAL A 88 3.36 0.64 -3.39
CA VAL A 88 2.53 1.86 -3.46
C VAL A 88 1.85 2.12 -2.12
N GLY A 89 1.27 1.10 -1.49
CA GLY A 89 0.67 1.23 -0.16
C GLY A 89 1.66 1.75 0.87
N ARG A 90 2.90 1.22 0.88
CA ARG A 90 3.97 1.65 1.78
C ARG A 90 4.43 3.08 1.52
N HIS A 91 4.56 3.47 0.25
CA HIS A 91 4.95 4.83 -0.11
C HIS A 91 3.96 5.86 0.47
N PHE A 92 2.67 5.54 0.47
CA PHE A 92 1.60 6.37 1.03
C PHE A 92 1.13 5.91 2.42
N ARG A 93 1.96 5.19 3.20
CA ARG A 93 1.55 4.53 4.45
C ARG A 93 0.89 5.48 5.46
N CYS A 94 1.31 6.75 5.52
CA CYS A 94 0.74 7.72 6.44
C CYS A 94 -0.78 7.90 6.27
N LEU A 95 -1.30 7.75 5.04
CA LEU A 95 -2.74 7.86 4.77
C LEU A 95 -3.53 6.71 5.40
N PHE A 96 -2.94 5.52 5.45
CA PHE A 96 -3.57 4.32 6.03
C PHE A 96 -3.41 4.29 7.54
N ARG A 97 -2.19 4.55 8.04
CA ARG A 97 -1.87 4.62 9.47
C ARG A 97 -2.71 5.68 10.18
N ASP A 98 -2.86 6.87 9.58
CA ASP A 98 -3.51 8.02 10.21
C ASP A 98 -4.94 8.24 9.67
N GLN A 99 -5.62 7.17 9.24
CA GLN A 99 -6.93 7.21 8.56
C GLN A 99 -8.03 7.95 9.34
N GLU A 100 -7.95 8.04 10.67
CA GLU A 100 -8.91 8.79 11.49
C GLU A 100 -8.89 10.29 11.14
N VAL A 101 -7.71 10.86 10.88
CA VAL A 101 -7.56 12.25 10.41
C VAL A 101 -8.29 12.43 9.09
N LEU A 102 -8.12 11.50 8.15
CA LEU A 102 -8.79 11.57 6.83
C LEU A 102 -10.30 11.41 6.92
N ARG A 103 -10.80 10.60 7.87
CA ARG A 103 -12.23 10.33 8.05
C ARG A 103 -12.98 11.47 8.71
N PHE A 104 -12.34 12.22 9.61
CA PHE A 104 -13.03 13.22 10.45
C PHE A 104 -12.63 14.68 10.18
N ALA A 105 -11.52 14.97 9.49
CA ALA A 105 -11.08 16.35 9.29
C ALA A 105 -11.91 17.14 8.26
N HIS A 106 -12.28 16.52 7.13
CA HIS A 106 -13.01 17.22 6.06
C HIS A 106 -13.94 16.29 5.25
N PRO A 107 -15.20 16.67 4.95
CA PRO A 107 -16.15 15.80 4.24
C PRO A 107 -15.64 15.27 2.88
N GLY A 108 -14.92 16.09 2.13
CA GLY A 108 -14.33 15.70 0.84
C GLY A 108 -13.25 14.62 0.96
N LEU A 109 -12.45 14.65 2.03
CA LEU A 109 -11.45 13.61 2.30
C LEU A 109 -12.13 12.29 2.65
N ALA A 110 -13.15 12.33 3.51
CA ALA A 110 -13.90 11.14 3.91
C ALA A 110 -14.60 10.45 2.72
N GLN A 111 -15.09 11.21 1.73
CA GLN A 111 -15.67 10.62 0.51
C GLN A 111 -14.58 9.96 -0.37
N THR A 112 -13.45 10.63 -0.55
CA THR A 112 -12.33 10.12 -1.35
C THR A 112 -11.74 8.86 -0.73
N TRP A 113 -11.56 8.84 0.59
CA TRP A 113 -11.11 7.67 1.34
C TRP A 113 -12.05 6.46 1.20
N ARG A 114 -13.37 6.68 1.35
CA ARG A 114 -14.37 5.62 1.13
C ARG A 114 -14.39 5.10 -0.31
N ARG A 115 -14.07 5.92 -1.30
CA ARG A 115 -13.91 5.48 -2.68
C ARG A 115 -12.68 4.59 -2.81
N LEU A 116 -11.55 5.03 -2.26
CA LEU A 116 -10.30 4.26 -2.29
C LEU A 116 -10.45 2.87 -1.65
N LEU A 117 -11.05 2.79 -0.45
CA LEU A 117 -11.29 1.50 0.22
C LEU A 117 -12.18 0.55 -0.60
N ARG A 118 -13.24 1.08 -1.23
CA ARG A 118 -14.09 0.26 -2.12
C ARG A 118 -13.32 -0.25 -3.34
N GLN A 119 -12.47 0.58 -3.90
CA GLN A 119 -11.64 0.20 -5.06
C GLN A 119 -10.58 -0.83 -4.69
N LEU A 120 -9.94 -0.69 -3.52
CA LEU A 120 -9.01 -1.69 -2.98
C LEU A 120 -9.69 -3.05 -2.80
N ARG A 121 -10.92 -3.07 -2.27
CA ARG A 121 -11.72 -4.30 -2.12
C ARG A 121 -12.07 -4.94 -3.46
N GLN A 122 -12.54 -4.13 -4.41
CA GLN A 122 -12.84 -4.64 -5.75
C GLN A 122 -11.58 -5.20 -6.44
N THR A 123 -10.43 -4.56 -6.22
CA THR A 123 -9.17 -5.03 -6.79
C THR A 123 -8.73 -6.35 -6.16
N SER A 124 -8.79 -6.50 -4.83
CA SER A 124 -8.40 -7.76 -4.19
C SER A 124 -9.23 -8.94 -4.69
N GLN A 125 -10.54 -8.72 -4.90
CA GLN A 125 -11.44 -9.71 -5.49
C GLN A 125 -11.06 -10.03 -6.95
N GLN A 126 -10.79 -9.00 -7.77
CA GLN A 126 -10.39 -9.19 -9.16
C GLN A 126 -9.04 -9.91 -9.29
N LEU A 127 -8.09 -9.58 -8.42
CA LEU A 127 -6.78 -10.23 -8.38
C LEU A 127 -6.90 -11.71 -8.08
N LEU A 128 -7.67 -12.05 -7.04
CA LEU A 128 -7.84 -13.44 -6.65
C LEU A 128 -8.66 -14.22 -7.70
N GLN A 129 -9.67 -13.58 -8.31
CA GLN A 129 -10.40 -14.17 -9.44
C GLN A 129 -9.49 -14.43 -10.65
N ARG A 130 -8.54 -13.53 -10.91
CA ARG A 130 -7.59 -13.70 -12.01
C ARG A 130 -6.58 -14.80 -11.70
N LEU A 131 -6.05 -14.85 -10.48
CA LEU A 131 -5.20 -15.94 -10.03
C LEU A 131 -5.91 -17.29 -10.16
N ASP A 132 -7.17 -17.39 -9.76
CA ASP A 132 -7.96 -18.62 -9.87
C ASP A 132 -8.11 -19.12 -11.33
N ARG A 133 -8.20 -18.20 -12.31
CA ARG A 133 -8.22 -18.59 -13.73
C ARG A 133 -6.88 -19.13 -14.22
N LEU A 134 -5.78 -18.66 -13.65
CA LEU A 134 -4.41 -19.03 -14.03
C LEU A 134 -3.94 -20.29 -13.28
N SER A 135 -4.36 -20.44 -12.03
CA SER A 135 -4.05 -21.51 -11.11
C SER A 135 -5.26 -21.75 -10.20
N PRO A 136 -6.16 -22.70 -10.54
CA PRO A 136 -7.42 -22.92 -9.84
C PRO A 136 -7.24 -23.17 -8.33
N LEU A 137 -7.97 -22.39 -7.51
CA LEU A 137 -7.75 -22.33 -6.06
C LEU A 137 -8.55 -23.35 -5.24
N GLN A 138 -9.31 -24.26 -5.87
CA GLN A 138 -10.21 -25.22 -5.18
C GLN A 138 -11.16 -24.57 -4.16
N LEU A 139 -11.55 -23.31 -4.40
CA LEU A 139 -12.44 -22.53 -3.54
C LEU A 139 -13.77 -22.26 -4.23
N SER A 140 -14.86 -22.24 -3.47
CA SER A 140 -16.13 -21.65 -3.92
C SER A 140 -16.00 -20.13 -4.12
N GLN A 141 -16.94 -19.54 -4.85
CA GLN A 141 -16.95 -18.08 -5.05
C GLN A 141 -17.02 -17.31 -3.71
N HIS A 142 -17.80 -17.80 -2.75
CA HIS A 142 -17.94 -17.15 -1.44
C HIS A 142 -16.65 -17.19 -0.62
N GLU A 143 -15.98 -18.36 -0.56
CA GLU A 143 -14.70 -18.49 0.15
C GLU A 143 -13.60 -17.66 -0.52
N ARG A 144 -13.63 -17.55 -1.85
CA ARG A 144 -12.71 -16.69 -2.59
C ARG A 144 -12.92 -15.22 -2.23
N ASP A 145 -14.16 -14.74 -2.18
CA ASP A 145 -14.44 -13.35 -1.79
C ASP A 145 -13.99 -13.07 -0.34
N GLN A 146 -14.16 -14.03 0.58
CA GLN A 146 -13.66 -13.93 1.95
C GLN A 146 -12.13 -13.93 2.04
N LEU A 147 -11.46 -14.77 1.24
CA LEU A 147 -10.00 -14.77 1.16
C LEU A 147 -9.48 -13.45 0.59
N ALA A 148 -10.12 -12.90 -0.45
CA ALA A 148 -9.76 -11.60 -1.01
C ALA A 148 -9.93 -10.45 0.00
N ASP A 149 -11.01 -10.48 0.80
CA ASP A 149 -11.22 -9.52 1.89
C ASP A 149 -10.15 -9.69 2.99
N SER A 150 -9.80 -10.94 3.33
CA SER A 150 -8.77 -11.24 4.34
C SER A 150 -7.37 -10.76 3.89
N LEU A 151 -7.00 -11.03 2.64
CA LEU A 151 -5.75 -10.54 2.04
C LEU A 151 -5.73 -9.01 2.01
N MET A 152 -6.83 -8.34 1.65
CA MET A 152 -6.91 -6.88 1.68
C MET A 152 -6.71 -6.35 3.10
N LEU A 153 -7.41 -6.91 4.10
CA LEU A 153 -7.30 -6.46 5.49
C LEU A 153 -5.89 -6.69 6.05
N SER A 154 -5.26 -7.83 5.75
CA SER A 154 -3.87 -8.10 6.13
C SER A 154 -2.89 -7.13 5.47
N ALA A 155 -3.07 -6.82 4.18
CA ALA A 155 -2.25 -5.84 3.49
C ALA A 155 -2.39 -4.43 4.10
N LEU A 156 -3.63 -3.99 4.40
CA LEU A 156 -3.88 -2.72 5.06
C LEU A 156 -3.30 -2.68 6.48
N ALA A 157 -3.44 -3.76 7.25
CA ALA A 157 -2.88 -3.86 8.59
C ALA A 157 -1.35 -3.71 8.57
N SER A 158 -0.67 -4.29 7.57
CA SER A 158 0.78 -4.16 7.40
C SER A 158 1.27 -2.71 7.22
N LEU A 159 0.40 -1.79 6.77
CA LEU A 159 0.69 -0.36 6.63
C LEU A 159 0.49 0.41 7.94
N CYS A 160 -0.32 -0.12 8.85
CA CYS A 160 -0.64 0.49 10.13
C CYS A 160 0.28 0.02 11.26
N PHE A 161 0.79 -1.22 11.17
CA PHE A 161 1.58 -1.84 12.23
C PHE A 161 3.03 -2.09 11.77
N GLU A 162 3.97 -1.44 12.45
CA GLU A 162 5.40 -1.75 12.33
C GLU A 162 5.78 -2.74 13.44
N LEU A 163 5.88 -4.02 13.08
CA LEU A 163 6.28 -5.08 14.02
C LEU A 163 7.76 -4.97 14.41
N GLU A 164 8.58 -4.41 13.51
CA GLU A 164 10.02 -4.20 13.69
C GLU A 164 10.38 -2.79 13.20
N PRO A 165 10.41 -1.78 14.10
CA PRO A 165 10.58 -0.38 13.71
C PRO A 165 11.96 -0.04 13.13
N ASP A 166 12.98 -0.86 13.38
CA ASP A 166 14.36 -0.66 12.88
C ASP A 166 14.66 -1.43 11.58
N ASN A 167 13.68 -2.15 11.03
CA ASN A 167 13.90 -2.93 9.82
C ASN A 167 13.88 -2.03 8.57
N ASP A 168 14.68 -2.37 7.57
CA ASP A 168 14.66 -1.64 6.31
C ASP A 168 13.28 -1.76 5.64
N GLY A 169 12.96 -0.78 4.78
CA GLY A 169 11.64 -0.73 4.17
C GLY A 169 11.32 -1.92 3.25
N GLU A 170 12.34 -2.63 2.80
CA GLU A 170 12.24 -3.75 1.87
C GLU A 170 11.94 -5.05 2.63
N ALA A 171 12.60 -5.32 3.74
CA ALA A 171 12.35 -6.48 4.59
C ALA A 171 10.92 -6.50 5.12
N GLN A 172 10.39 -5.35 5.55
CA GLN A 172 8.98 -5.28 5.99
C GLN A 172 7.99 -5.49 4.84
N LEU A 173 8.34 -5.05 3.63
CA LEU A 173 7.54 -5.32 2.42
C LEU A 173 7.53 -6.82 2.10
N LEU A 174 8.69 -7.48 2.14
CA LEU A 174 8.81 -8.93 1.95
C LEU A 174 8.07 -9.72 3.02
N HIS A 175 8.15 -9.30 4.28
CA HIS A 175 7.38 -9.91 5.37
C HIS A 175 5.86 -9.78 5.15
N SER A 176 5.40 -8.62 4.70
CA SER A 176 3.98 -8.37 4.38
C SER A 176 3.51 -9.27 3.24
N ALA A 177 4.32 -9.40 2.18
CA ALA A 177 4.04 -10.32 1.08
C ALA A 177 4.00 -11.77 1.57
N ALA A 178 4.99 -12.21 2.35
CA ALA A 178 5.04 -13.56 2.91
C ALA A 178 3.80 -13.88 3.77
N THR A 179 3.32 -12.93 4.56
CA THR A 179 2.09 -13.07 5.37
C THR A 179 0.86 -13.28 4.49
N LEU A 180 0.73 -12.50 3.42
CA LEU A 180 -0.35 -12.66 2.44
C LEU A 180 -0.26 -14.00 1.71
N PHE A 181 0.93 -14.42 1.31
CA PHE A 181 1.17 -15.72 0.71
C PHE A 181 0.87 -16.88 1.65
N ALA A 182 1.13 -16.75 2.95
CA ALA A 182 0.78 -17.78 3.93
C ALA A 182 -0.74 -18.03 3.99
N LEU A 183 -1.57 -17.00 3.79
CA LEU A 183 -3.03 -17.13 3.69
C LEU A 183 -3.48 -17.78 2.37
N LEU A 184 -2.74 -17.54 1.29
CA LEU A 184 -3.08 -18.04 -0.05
C LEU A 184 -2.60 -19.49 -0.27
N ARG A 185 -1.44 -19.86 0.29
CA ARG A 185 -0.72 -21.12 0.04
C ARG A 185 -1.57 -22.39 0.22
N PRO A 186 -2.44 -22.52 1.25
CA PRO A 186 -3.26 -23.71 1.42
C PRO A 186 -4.24 -23.98 0.27
N HIS A 187 -4.50 -22.97 -0.56
CA HIS A 187 -5.46 -23.02 -1.65
C HIS A 187 -4.79 -23.18 -3.02
N LEU A 188 -3.46 -23.07 -3.11
CA LEU A 188 -2.74 -23.27 -4.36
C LEU A 188 -2.61 -24.77 -4.67
N PRO A 189 -2.68 -25.17 -5.95
CA PRO A 189 -2.43 -26.56 -6.33
C PRO A 189 -0.97 -26.95 -6.03
N GLU A 190 -0.73 -28.22 -5.64
CA GLU A 190 0.59 -28.69 -5.19
C GLU A 190 1.71 -28.47 -6.24
N THR A 191 1.37 -28.40 -7.52
CA THR A 191 2.29 -28.12 -8.64
C THR A 191 2.76 -26.66 -8.73
N SER A 192 2.14 -25.73 -8.00
CA SER A 192 2.45 -24.29 -8.02
C SER A 192 3.36 -23.84 -6.86
N ILE A 193 3.76 -24.78 -6.01
CA ILE A 193 4.64 -24.53 -4.88
C ILE A 193 6.08 -24.59 -5.40
N SER A 194 6.59 -23.45 -5.91
CA SER A 194 8.05 -23.29 -5.91
C SER A 194 8.48 -23.36 -4.43
N PRO A 195 9.40 -24.28 -4.05
CA PRO A 195 9.80 -24.39 -2.67
C PRO A 195 10.41 -23.05 -2.27
N ALA A 196 9.85 -22.44 -1.22
CA ALA A 196 10.46 -21.30 -0.56
C ALA A 196 11.97 -21.58 -0.43
N PRO A 197 12.85 -20.61 -0.76
CA PRO A 197 14.28 -20.84 -0.64
C PRO A 197 14.55 -21.31 0.78
N ALA A 198 15.10 -22.53 0.90
CA ALA A 198 15.43 -23.11 2.18
C ALA A 198 16.27 -22.08 2.95
N PRO A 199 16.03 -21.87 4.25
CA PRO A 199 16.89 -21.00 5.04
C PRO A 199 18.31 -21.53 4.86
N HIS A 200 19.19 -20.68 4.32
CA HIS A 200 20.57 -21.02 4.01
C HIS A 200 21.15 -21.84 5.16
N GLY A 201 21.46 -23.10 4.86
CA GLY A 201 22.07 -24.01 5.82
C GLY A 201 23.34 -23.37 6.37
N GLN A 202 23.34 -23.06 7.66
CA GLN A 202 24.58 -22.90 8.40
C GLN A 202 25.19 -24.30 8.56
N CYS A 203 25.96 -24.67 7.54
CA CYS A 203 27.04 -25.63 7.67
C CYS A 203 28.32 -24.83 7.97
N GLY A 204 28.96 -25.16 9.10
CA GLY A 204 30.23 -24.60 9.56
C GLY A 204 30.12 -24.25 11.04
N GLY A 205 30.63 -25.01 12.01
CA GLY A 205 31.79 -25.89 11.96
C GLY A 205 32.72 -25.45 13.09
N ARG A 206 32.63 -26.11 14.25
CA ARG A 206 33.72 -26.51 15.16
C ARG A 206 33.14 -27.21 16.38
#